data_AF-A0A843X773-F1
#
_entry.id   AF-A0A843X773-F1
#
_cell.length_a   1.000
_cell.length_b   1.000
_cell.length_c   1.000
_cell.angle_alpha   90.00
_cell.angle_beta   90.00
_cell.angle_gamma   90.00
#
_symmetry.space_group_name_H-M   'P 1'
#
loop_
_entity.id
_entity.type
_entity.pdbx_description
1 polymer ?
#
loop_
_entity_poly.entity_id
_entity_poly.type
_entity_poly.pdbx_seq_one_letter_code
_entity_poly.pdbx_strand_id
1 'polypeptide(L)'
;MKLESINLHATVTEWSGGLYVSPTVAGSRPGGLIAGAWAAMMSLGLEGYLEKTKEIMEVSKKIQKGIEEIPGLFVIGRPDMTVVAFGSNDVDIFEVNDIMSSRGWHLNALQRPNSLHICVTLQHVPVAEYFLKDLKESVETVKQNHGPIKGGMAPIYGAAGKMPDRGLVEDLLIEFMDSSC
;
A
#
# COMPACT_ATOMS: atom_id res chain seq x y z
N MET A 1 18.22 -0.92 20.28
CA MET A 1 16.93 -0.28 20.59
C MET A 1 16.08 -1.31 21.32
N LYS A 2 16.01 -1.23 22.65
CA LYS A 2 15.13 -2.11 23.44
C LYS A 2 13.72 -1.57 23.28
N LEU A 3 12.79 -2.41 22.81
CA LEU A 3 11.36 -2.10 22.88
C LEU A 3 10.99 -2.06 24.37
N GLU A 4 10.82 -0.85 24.92
CA GLU A 4 10.10 -0.70 26.18
C GLU A 4 8.67 -1.20 25.96
N SER A 5 8.15 -1.98 26.90
CA SER A 5 6.80 -2.52 26.82
C SER A 5 5.79 -1.37 26.83
N ILE A 6 5.18 -1.08 25.69
CA ILE A 6 4.05 -0.15 25.60
C ILE A 6 2.87 -0.82 26.31
N ASN A 7 2.51 -0.32 27.49
CA ASN A 7 1.28 -0.70 28.15
C ASN A 7 0.11 -0.01 27.44
N LEU A 8 -0.66 -0.78 26.67
CA LEU A 8 -1.81 -0.28 25.91
C LEU A 8 -3.08 -0.12 26.77
N HIS A 9 -3.06 -0.56 28.03
CA HIS A 9 -4.18 -0.44 28.96
C HIS A 9 -3.92 0.69 29.97
N ALA A 10 -4.99 1.34 30.41
CA ALA A 10 -4.95 2.38 31.44
C ALA A 10 -5.68 1.90 32.70
N THR A 11 -5.10 2.14 33.87
CA THR A 11 -5.74 1.91 35.17
C THR A 11 -5.61 3.17 36.02
N VAL A 12 -6.70 3.62 36.62
CA VAL A 12 -6.72 4.79 37.49
C VAL A 12 -7.53 4.46 38.74
N THR A 13 -6.87 4.42 39.89
CA THR A 13 -7.49 4.07 41.18
C THR A 13 -7.85 5.30 42.02
N GLU A 14 -7.12 6.41 41.84
CA GLU A 14 -7.24 7.62 42.68
C GLU A 14 -8.15 8.71 42.06
N TRP A 15 -8.86 8.40 40.98
CA TRP A 15 -9.76 9.36 40.35
C TRP A 15 -11.04 9.51 41.18
N SER A 16 -11.46 10.75 41.46
CA SER A 16 -12.68 11.03 42.23
C SER A 16 -13.96 10.53 41.56
N GLY A 17 -13.92 10.25 40.24
CA GLY A 17 -15.01 9.62 39.49
C GLY A 17 -15.15 8.10 39.72
N GLY A 18 -14.27 7.51 40.54
CA GLY A 18 -14.26 6.08 40.87
C GLY A 18 -13.17 5.31 40.15
N LEU A 19 -13.15 4.00 40.37
CA LEU A 19 -12.20 3.09 39.74
C LEU A 19 -12.40 3.08 38.22
N TYR A 20 -11.33 3.31 37.46
CA TYR A 20 -11.37 3.33 36.00
C TYR A 20 -10.34 2.37 35.41
N VAL A 21 -10.76 1.60 34.40
CA VAL A 21 -9.89 0.75 33.59
C VAL A 21 -10.28 0.84 32.12
N SER A 22 -9.28 0.92 31.25
CA SER A 22 -9.46 0.74 29.81
C SER A 22 -8.49 -0.30 29.26
N PRO A 23 -8.93 -1.28 28.46
CA PRO A 23 -8.07 -2.31 27.89
C PRO A 23 -7.24 -1.83 26.69
N THR A 24 -7.55 -0.66 26.13
CA THR A 24 -6.82 -0.03 25.02
C THR A 24 -6.68 1.48 25.26
N VAL A 25 -6.03 2.20 24.34
CA VAL A 25 -5.77 3.65 24.45
C VAL A 25 -7.06 4.47 24.64
N ALA A 26 -8.16 4.09 23.98
CA ALA A 26 -9.41 4.84 24.03
C ALA A 26 -10.25 4.44 25.25
N GLY A 27 -10.95 5.41 25.84
CA GLY A 27 -12.05 5.15 26.78
C GLY A 27 -13.34 4.79 26.04
N SER A 28 -14.07 5.81 25.59
CA SER A 28 -15.22 5.64 24.70
C SER A 28 -14.79 5.05 23.36
N ARG A 29 -15.55 4.07 22.83
CA ARG A 29 -15.24 3.36 21.58
C ARG A 29 -16.47 3.26 20.68
N PRO A 30 -16.32 3.34 19.34
CA PRO A 30 -17.43 3.23 18.40
C PRO A 30 -17.92 1.77 18.29
N GLY A 31 -18.92 1.41 19.09
CA GLY A 31 -19.46 0.04 19.14
C GLY A 31 -19.94 -0.52 17.78
N GLY A 32 -20.36 0.36 16.87
CA GLY A 32 -20.78 -0.02 15.52
C GLY A 32 -19.70 -0.71 14.70
N LEU A 33 -18.42 -0.28 14.81
CA LEU A 33 -17.32 -0.93 14.08
C LEU A 33 -17.01 -2.32 14.63
N ILE A 34 -17.17 -2.52 15.93
CA ILE A 34 -17.02 -3.84 16.58
C ILE A 34 -18.12 -4.79 16.09
N ALA A 35 -19.37 -4.31 16.07
CA ALA A 35 -20.49 -5.08 15.56
C ALA A 35 -20.32 -5.40 14.06
N GLY A 36 -19.84 -4.44 13.26
CA GLY A 36 -19.55 -4.64 11.84
C GLY A 36 -18.46 -5.67 11.58
N ALA A 37 -17.36 -5.64 12.36
CA ALA A 37 -16.31 -6.64 12.28
C ALA A 37 -16.83 -8.05 12.64
N TRP A 38 -17.61 -8.16 13.72
CA TRP A 38 -18.26 -9.41 14.10
C TRP A 38 -19.19 -9.92 13.00
N ALA A 39 -20.04 -9.04 12.45
CA ALA A 39 -20.97 -9.40 11.38
C ALA A 39 -20.23 -9.90 10.13
N ALA A 40 -19.15 -9.23 9.72
CA ALA A 40 -18.33 -9.65 8.57
C ALA A 40 -17.68 -11.03 8.81
N MET A 41 -17.13 -11.27 10.00
CA MET A 41 -16.55 -12.57 10.37
C MET A 41 -17.61 -13.68 10.33
N MET A 42 -18.78 -13.44 10.92
CA MET A 42 -19.86 -14.42 10.97
C MET A 42 -20.50 -14.66 9.61
N SER A 43 -20.62 -13.63 8.76
CA SER A 43 -21.19 -13.79 7.42
C SER A 43 -20.30 -14.57 6.47
N LEU A 44 -18.97 -14.47 6.62
CA LEU A 44 -18.01 -15.21 5.80
C LEU A 44 -17.82 -16.64 6.31
N GLY A 45 -17.65 -16.82 7.63
CA GLY A 45 -17.25 -18.10 8.19
C GLY A 45 -15.88 -18.57 7.68
N LEU A 46 -15.47 -19.77 8.09
CA LEU A 46 -14.18 -20.34 7.69
C LEU A 46 -14.13 -20.57 6.16
N GLU A 47 -15.20 -21.12 5.61
CA GLU A 47 -15.31 -21.48 4.20
C GLU A 47 -15.23 -20.25 3.30
N GLY A 48 -15.93 -19.17 3.65
CA GLY A 48 -15.86 -17.91 2.92
C GLY A 48 -14.46 -17.29 2.96
N TYR A 49 -13.79 -17.33 4.12
CA TYR A 49 -12.40 -16.87 4.19
C TYR A 49 -11.46 -17.73 3.32
N LEU A 50 -11.63 -19.05 3.30
CA LEU A 50 -10.82 -19.95 2.46
C LEU A 50 -11.04 -19.69 0.97
N GLU A 51 -12.30 -19.56 0.53
CA GLU A 51 -12.65 -19.27 -0.86
C GLU A 51 -12.06 -17.92 -1.31
N LYS A 52 -12.31 -16.86 -0.54
CA LYS A 52 -11.82 -15.52 -0.87
C LYS A 52 -10.30 -15.42 -0.82
N THR A 53 -9.66 -16.09 0.14
CA THR A 53 -8.19 -16.17 0.15
C THR A 53 -7.68 -16.86 -1.11
N LYS A 54 -8.29 -17.98 -1.52
CA LYS A 54 -7.89 -18.69 -2.74
C LYS A 54 -7.99 -17.79 -3.97
N GLU A 55 -9.10 -17.09 -4.16
CA GLU A 55 -9.30 -16.14 -5.28
C GLU A 55 -8.19 -15.07 -5.32
N ILE A 56 -7.93 -14.42 -4.19
CA ILE A 56 -6.91 -13.35 -4.12
C ILE A 56 -5.51 -13.93 -4.38
N MET A 57 -5.21 -15.11 -3.84
CA MET A 57 -3.91 -15.75 -4.02
C MET A 57 -3.65 -16.19 -5.46
N GLU A 58 -4.66 -16.68 -6.17
CA GLU A 58 -4.56 -17.01 -7.60
C GLU A 58 -4.27 -15.76 -8.44
N VAL A 59 -4.96 -14.65 -8.14
CA VAL A 59 -4.74 -13.37 -8.81
C VAL A 59 -3.38 -12.78 -8.49
N SER A 60 -2.92 -12.88 -7.24
CA SER A 60 -1.59 -12.41 -6.85
C SER A 60 -0.50 -13.13 -7.63
N LYS A 61 -0.56 -14.46 -7.74
CA LYS A 61 0.39 -15.26 -8.54
C LYS A 61 0.35 -14.90 -10.02
N LYS A 62 -0.85 -14.66 -10.56
CA LYS A 62 -1.04 -14.22 -11.94
C LYS A 62 -0.39 -12.86 -12.20
N ILE A 63 -0.60 -11.89 -11.30
CA ILE A 63 -0.01 -10.55 -11.39
C ILE A 63 1.52 -10.65 -11.25
N GLN A 64 2.03 -11.40 -10.28
CA GLN A 64 3.46 -11.62 -10.10
C GLN A 64 4.10 -12.15 -11.39
N LYS A 65 3.56 -13.25 -11.93
CA LYS A 65 4.06 -13.85 -13.17
C LYS A 65 3.95 -12.89 -14.36
N GLY A 66 2.83 -12.19 -14.50
CA GLY A 66 2.63 -11.23 -15.58
C GLY A 66 3.62 -10.06 -15.52
N ILE A 67 3.99 -9.59 -14.33
CA ILE A 67 5.03 -8.57 -14.16
C ILE A 67 6.39 -9.12 -14.58
N GLU A 68 6.75 -10.34 -14.18
CA GLU A 68 8.00 -11.00 -14.56
C GLU A 68 8.13 -11.23 -16.08
N GLU A 69 7.00 -11.33 -16.79
CA GLU A 69 6.94 -11.46 -18.26
C GLU A 69 7.06 -10.11 -19.01
N ILE A 70 6.96 -8.97 -18.34
CA ILE A 70 7.09 -7.64 -18.97
C ILE A 70 8.58 -7.26 -19.04
N PRO A 71 9.16 -7.08 -20.26
CA PRO A 71 10.56 -6.72 -20.39
C PRO A 71 10.91 -5.40 -19.71
N GLY A 72 11.92 -5.44 -18.85
CA GLY A 72 12.41 -4.30 -18.09
C GLY A 72 11.81 -4.16 -16.69
N LEU A 73 10.84 -4.99 -16.32
CA LEU A 73 10.35 -5.09 -14.95
C LEU A 73 10.95 -6.30 -14.22
N PHE A 74 11.05 -6.20 -12.91
CA PHE A 74 11.37 -7.33 -12.03
C PHE A 74 10.58 -7.25 -10.74
N VAL A 75 10.21 -8.40 -10.20
CA VAL A 75 9.60 -8.53 -8.86
C VAL A 75 10.69 -8.44 -7.79
N ILE A 76 10.40 -7.72 -6.71
CA ILE A 76 11.31 -7.59 -5.56
C ILE A 76 11.11 -8.77 -4.63
N GLY A 77 12.17 -9.56 -4.46
CA GLY A 77 12.16 -10.73 -3.59
C GLY A 77 11.29 -11.86 -4.15
N ARG A 78 10.54 -12.53 -3.27
CA ARG A 78 9.63 -13.63 -3.62
C ARG A 78 8.34 -13.49 -2.81
N PRO A 79 7.35 -12.72 -3.29
CA PRO A 79 6.11 -12.53 -2.54
C PRO A 79 5.30 -13.84 -2.49
N ASP A 80 5.12 -14.40 -1.30
CA ASP A 80 4.30 -15.62 -1.11
C ASP A 80 2.81 -15.32 -0.86
N MET A 81 2.42 -14.04 -0.74
CA MET A 81 1.05 -13.60 -0.45
C MET A 81 0.56 -12.53 -1.45
N THR A 82 -0.22 -11.54 -0.99
CA THR A 82 -1.04 -10.67 -1.85
C THR A 82 -0.37 -9.34 -2.19
N VAL A 83 0.76 -9.01 -1.57
CA VAL A 83 1.50 -7.77 -1.85
C VAL A 83 2.66 -8.09 -2.79
N VAL A 84 2.61 -7.52 -4.00
CA VAL A 84 3.64 -7.71 -5.03
C VAL A 84 4.34 -6.38 -5.27
N ALA A 85 5.59 -6.28 -4.85
CA ALA A 85 6.45 -5.15 -5.14
C ALA A 85 7.30 -5.42 -6.39
N PHE A 86 7.46 -4.43 -7.24
CA PHE A 86 8.21 -4.53 -8.48
C PHE A 86 8.94 -3.23 -8.82
N GLY A 87 10.06 -3.36 -9.53
CA GLY A 87 10.89 -2.25 -9.98
C GLY A 87 11.29 -2.40 -11.44
N SER A 88 12.12 -1.48 -11.90
CA SER A 88 12.74 -1.52 -13.23
C SER A 88 14.19 -1.07 -13.17
N ASN A 89 15.03 -1.68 -13.99
CA ASN A 89 16.41 -1.21 -14.25
C ASN A 89 16.51 -0.45 -15.58
N ASP A 90 15.44 -0.45 -16.38
CA ASP A 90 15.44 0.03 -17.76
C ASP A 90 14.69 1.36 -17.90
N VAL A 91 13.66 1.60 -17.06
CA VAL A 91 12.84 2.81 -17.05
C VAL A 91 12.68 3.38 -15.63
N ASP A 92 12.34 4.66 -15.51
CA ASP A 92 11.94 5.23 -14.22
C ASP A 92 10.57 4.67 -13.81
N ILE A 93 10.56 3.84 -12.76
CA ILE A 93 9.34 3.19 -12.29
C ILE A 93 8.28 4.19 -11.80
N PHE A 94 8.68 5.40 -11.38
CA PHE A 94 7.72 6.41 -10.97
C PHE A 94 7.04 7.09 -12.16
N GLU A 95 7.73 7.22 -13.31
CA GLU A 95 7.08 7.67 -14.55
C GLU A 95 6.07 6.64 -15.05
N VAL A 96 6.37 5.34 -14.90
CA VAL A 96 5.40 4.26 -15.14
C VAL A 96 4.18 4.42 -14.23
N ASN A 97 4.39 4.77 -12.95
CA ASN A 97 3.32 5.01 -12.01
C ASN A 97 2.42 6.20 -12.40
N ASP A 98 3.00 7.27 -12.94
CA ASP A 98 2.23 8.42 -13.40
C ASP A 98 1.30 8.06 -14.58
N ILE A 99 1.76 7.22 -15.51
CA ILE A 99 0.91 6.71 -16.60
C ILE A 99 -0.20 5.82 -16.04
N MET A 100 0.16 4.87 -15.17
CA MET A 100 -0.82 4.01 -14.51
C MET A 100 -1.87 4.84 -13.76
N SER A 101 -1.46 5.90 -13.07
CA SER A 101 -2.34 6.84 -12.38
C SER A 101 -3.29 7.58 -13.33
N SER A 102 -2.81 8.01 -14.50
CA SER A 102 -3.67 8.62 -15.52
C SER A 102 -4.70 7.65 -16.11
N ARG A 103 -4.46 6.35 -15.99
CA ARG A 103 -5.40 5.26 -16.33
C ARG A 103 -6.30 4.85 -15.17
N GLY A 104 -6.18 5.50 -14.01
CA GLY A 104 -7.01 5.26 -12.82
C GLY A 104 -6.44 4.23 -11.83
N TRP A 105 -5.21 3.76 -12.03
CA TRP A 105 -4.54 2.85 -11.09
C TRP A 105 -3.81 3.62 -10.00
N HIS A 106 -4.10 3.31 -8.74
CA HIS A 106 -3.41 3.91 -7.59
C HIS A 106 -2.49 2.88 -6.94
N LEU A 107 -1.21 2.89 -7.35
CA LEU A 107 -0.18 2.03 -6.78
C LEU A 107 0.59 2.75 -5.68
N ASN A 108 1.14 1.99 -4.74
CA ASN A 108 1.98 2.56 -3.70
C ASN A 108 3.40 2.73 -4.22
N ALA A 109 3.88 3.97 -4.25
CA ALA A 109 5.27 4.27 -4.55
C ALA A 109 6.16 3.97 -3.34
N LEU A 110 7.24 3.23 -3.60
CA LEU A 110 8.18 2.75 -2.61
C LEU A 110 9.59 3.27 -2.91
N GLN A 111 10.45 3.22 -1.89
CA GLN A 111 11.84 3.66 -1.95
C GLN A 111 12.76 2.63 -1.30
N ARG A 112 14.02 2.59 -1.75
CA ARG A 112 15.07 1.66 -1.28
C ARG A 112 14.73 0.17 -1.50
N PRO A 113 14.64 -0.29 -2.77
CA PRO A 113 14.87 0.44 -4.01
C PRO A 113 13.64 1.19 -4.52
N ASN A 114 13.81 2.08 -5.50
CA ASN A 114 12.67 2.70 -6.21
C ASN A 114 11.80 1.59 -6.79
N SER A 115 10.54 1.57 -6.40
CA SER A 115 9.62 0.49 -6.75
C SER A 115 8.18 0.93 -6.58
N LEU A 116 7.27 0.10 -7.08
CA LEU A 116 5.84 0.19 -6.82
C LEU A 116 5.41 -1.10 -6.15
N HIS A 117 4.32 -1.06 -5.38
CA HIS A 117 3.61 -2.28 -5.06
C HIS A 117 2.11 -2.17 -5.36
N ILE A 118 1.53 -3.33 -5.62
CA ILE A 118 0.09 -3.56 -5.58
C ILE A 118 -0.24 -4.51 -4.43
N CYS A 119 -1.24 -4.14 -3.62
CA CYS A 119 -1.83 -5.04 -2.63
C CYS A 119 -3.09 -5.64 -3.26
N VAL A 120 -3.00 -6.90 -3.67
CA VAL A 120 -4.10 -7.62 -4.31
C VAL A 120 -5.18 -7.90 -3.28
N THR A 121 -6.41 -7.55 -3.65
CA THR A 121 -7.64 -7.72 -2.87
C THR A 121 -8.71 -8.33 -3.77
N LEU A 122 -9.88 -8.65 -3.23
CA LEU A 122 -11.01 -9.17 -4.01
C LEU A 122 -11.42 -8.27 -5.20
N GLN A 123 -11.20 -6.96 -5.09
CA GLN A 123 -11.53 -6.01 -6.16
C GLN A 123 -10.65 -6.20 -7.41
N HIS A 124 -9.50 -6.86 -7.27
CA HIS A 124 -8.56 -7.09 -8.35
C HIS A 124 -8.85 -8.37 -9.15
N VAL A 125 -9.68 -9.27 -8.61
CA VAL A 125 -10.05 -10.53 -9.26
C VAL A 125 -10.57 -10.34 -10.69
N PRO A 126 -11.54 -9.44 -10.96
CA PRO A 126 -12.05 -9.24 -12.31
C PRO A 126 -11.12 -8.42 -13.22
N VAL A 127 -10.12 -7.72 -12.67
CA VAL A 127 -9.36 -6.69 -13.41
C VAL A 127 -7.87 -6.99 -13.58
N ALA A 128 -7.39 -8.15 -13.15
CA ALA A 128 -5.97 -8.53 -13.20
C ALA A 128 -5.36 -8.45 -14.61
N GLU A 129 -6.11 -8.84 -15.65
CA GLU A 129 -5.64 -8.76 -17.04
C GLU A 129 -5.56 -7.32 -17.54
N TYR A 130 -6.54 -6.48 -17.17
CA TYR A 130 -6.52 -5.07 -17.51
C TYR A 130 -5.32 -4.38 -16.85
N PHE A 131 -5.04 -4.71 -15.58
CA PHE A 131 -3.86 -4.23 -14.87
C PHE A 131 -2.57 -4.56 -15.62
N LEU A 132 -2.36 -5.83 -15.99
CA LEU A 132 -1.14 -6.27 -16.66
C LEU A 132 -1.00 -5.65 -18.06
N LYS A 133 -2.10 -5.51 -18.79
CA LYS A 133 -2.13 -4.82 -20.08
C LYS A 133 -1.72 -3.36 -19.93
N ASP A 134 -2.36 -2.63 -19.01
CA ASP A 134 -2.06 -1.22 -18.77
C ASP A 134 -0.63 -1.01 -18.27
N LEU A 135 -0.13 -1.89 -17.41
CA LEU A 135 1.24 -1.85 -16.92
C LEU A 135 2.24 -2.02 -18.06
N LYS A 136 2.01 -3.02 -18.94
CA LYS A 136 2.87 -3.25 -20.10
C LYS A 136 2.87 -2.04 -21.04
N GLU A 137 1.70 -1.50 -21.38
CA GLU A 137 1.59 -0.30 -22.23
C GLU A 137 2.24 0.93 -21.60
N SER A 138 2.16 1.07 -20.27
CA SER A 138 2.80 2.15 -19.52
C SER A 138 4.33 2.06 -19.60
N VAL A 139 4.89 0.87 -19.40
CA VAL A 139 6.34 0.63 -19.57
C VAL A 139 6.80 0.99 -20.99
N GLU A 140 6.07 0.55 -22.02
CA GLU A 140 6.42 0.86 -23.41
C GLU A 140 6.30 2.35 -23.72
N THR A 141 5.33 3.05 -23.12
CA THR A 141 5.19 4.50 -23.28
C THR A 141 6.39 5.26 -22.69
N VAL A 142 6.88 4.86 -21.51
CA VAL A 142 8.08 5.47 -20.90
C VAL A 142 9.33 5.17 -21.71
N LYS A 143 9.46 3.95 -22.28
CA LYS A 143 10.59 3.63 -23.18
C LYS A 143 10.62 4.51 -24.43
N GLN A 144 9.45 4.89 -24.96
CA GLN A 144 9.35 5.71 -26.17
C GLN A 144 9.53 7.21 -25.89
N ASN A 145 8.98 7.69 -24.77
CA ASN A 145 9.03 9.10 -24.38
C ASN A 145 10.01 9.28 -23.23
N HIS A 146 11.22 9.75 -23.53
CA HIS A 146 12.22 10.05 -22.51
C HIS A 146 11.83 11.36 -21.79
N GLY A 147 11.19 11.25 -20.62
CA GLY A 147 11.02 12.36 -19.69
C GLY A 147 9.70 12.36 -18.91
N PRO A 148 9.65 13.11 -17.80
CA PRO A 148 8.54 13.08 -16.87
C PRO A 148 7.26 13.62 -17.49
N ILE A 149 6.15 12.97 -17.14
CA ILE A 149 4.83 13.40 -17.56
C ILE A 149 4.44 14.66 -16.80
N LYS A 150 3.92 15.65 -17.53
CA LYS A 150 3.49 16.92 -16.94
C LYS A 150 2.37 16.69 -15.93
N GLY A 151 2.59 17.09 -14.68
CA GLY A 151 1.61 16.98 -13.59
C GLY A 151 1.65 15.64 -12.83
N GLY A 152 2.60 14.76 -13.14
CA GLY A 152 2.82 13.53 -12.41
C GLY A 152 3.60 13.72 -11.09
N MET A 153 3.60 12.70 -10.24
CA MET A 153 4.26 12.68 -8.94
C MET A 153 5.67 12.07 -8.99
N ALA A 154 6.11 11.55 -10.14
CA ALA A 154 7.44 10.95 -10.29
C ALA A 154 8.60 11.83 -9.81
N PRO A 155 8.63 13.15 -10.10
CA PRO A 155 9.69 14.01 -9.60
C PRO A 155 9.72 14.11 -8.07
N ILE A 156 8.54 14.09 -7.42
CA ILE A 156 8.43 14.19 -5.96
C ILE A 156 8.96 12.91 -5.30
N TYR A 157 8.49 11.74 -5.75
CA TYR A 157 8.96 10.46 -5.23
C TYR A 157 10.45 10.22 -5.52
N GLY A 158 10.90 10.57 -6.73
CA GLY A 158 12.31 10.50 -7.11
C GLY A 158 13.20 11.41 -6.26
N ALA A 159 12.77 12.64 -5.97
CA ALA A 159 13.50 13.58 -5.11
C ALA A 159 13.53 13.12 -3.64
N ALA A 160 12.38 12.72 -3.08
CA ALA A 160 12.28 12.25 -1.69
C ALA A 160 13.12 11.00 -1.42
N GLY A 161 13.23 10.10 -2.41
CA GLY A 161 14.09 8.92 -2.34
C GLY A 161 15.58 9.29 -2.26
N LYS A 162 16.01 10.29 -3.04
CA LYS A 162 17.40 10.75 -3.14
C LYS A 162 17.84 11.72 -2.05
N MET A 163 16.89 12.33 -1.32
CA MET A 163 17.20 13.32 -0.29
C MET A 163 17.99 12.69 0.87
N PRO A 164 19.22 13.17 1.17
CA PRO A 164 20.02 12.65 2.27
C PRO A 164 19.51 13.16 3.63
N ASP A 165 19.04 14.41 3.67
CA ASP A 165 18.45 15.00 4.87
C ASP A 165 17.03 14.47 5.08
N ARG A 166 16.80 13.80 6.20
CA ARG A 166 15.49 13.25 6.55
C ARG A 166 14.63 14.21 7.37
N GLY A 167 15.21 15.26 7.95
CA GLY A 167 14.44 16.34 8.61
C GLY A 167 13.64 17.16 7.60
N LEU A 168 14.23 17.48 6.45
CA LEU A 168 13.50 18.17 5.36
C LEU A 168 12.33 17.33 4.81
N VAL A 169 12.47 16.00 4.77
CA VAL A 169 11.36 15.11 4.38
C VAL A 169 10.26 15.14 5.44
N GLU A 170 10.62 15.17 6.72
CA GLU A 170 9.68 15.28 7.84
C GLU A 170 8.89 16.59 7.78
N ASP A 171 9.57 17.73 7.61
CA ASP A 171 8.94 19.05 7.50
C ASP A 171 7.93 19.10 6.33
N LEU A 172 8.31 18.55 5.17
CA LEU A 172 7.42 18.45 4.00
C LEU A 172 6.18 17.60 4.29
N LEU A 173 6.32 16.50 5.05
CA LEU A 173 5.20 15.65 5.42
C LEU A 173 4.26 16.35 6.41
N ILE A 174 4.80 17.13 7.34
CA ILE A 174 4.00 17.95 8.27
C ILE A 174 3.22 19.01 7.48
N GLU A 175 3.88 19.74 6.59
CA GLU A 175 3.22 20.76 5.76
C GLU A 175 2.11 20.16 4.89
N PHE A 176 2.36 18.98 4.30
CA PHE A 176 1.34 18.25 3.55
C PHE A 176 0.12 17.89 4.42
N MET A 177 0.36 17.37 5.64
CA MET A 177 -0.70 17.04 6.59
C MET A 177 -1.51 18.28 6.98
N ASP A 178 -0.83 19.37 7.33
CA ASP A 178 -1.47 20.63 7.71
C ASP A 178 -2.30 21.24 6.58
N SER A 179 -1.89 21.05 5.32
CA SER A 179 -2.63 21.51 4.14
C SER A 179 -3.84 20.65 3.76
N SER A 180 -3.91 19.42 4.29
CA SER A 180 -4.95 18.44 3.97
C SER A 180 -6.08 18.39 5.00
N CYS A 181 -5.96 19.14 6.09
CA CYS A 181 -6.96 19.27 7.15
C CYS A 181 -7.88 20.49 6.98
#